data_AF-A0A3R9J2D2-F1
#
_entry.id   AF-A0A3R9J2D2-F1
#
_cell.length_a   1.000
_cell.length_b   1.000
_cell.length_c   1.000
_cell.angle_alpha   90.00
_cell.angle_beta   90.00
_cell.angle_gamma   90.00
#
_symmetry.space_group_name_H-M   'P 1'
#
loop_
_entity.id
_entity.type
_entity.pdbx_description
1 polymer ?
#
loop_
_entity_poly.entity_id
_entity_poly.type
_entity_poly.pdbx_seq_one_letter_code
_entity_poly.pdbx_strand_id
1 'polypeptide(L)'
;MKNEQFEGREHEFFKLWFKGYLTHPKTYIDALLNLSVSYWYPYNFSDLTYMGNYYQVMYEDSSNVYGNTTSLDDGWKNQTKFKKLQEFYWNIHKTISYLPVFSIFYSAGLYTILLLIILMISLLRRDYKILGLIIICVSIILTCIYSPIVNYFRYSYVFMAIIPLLLPFLFLKRR
;
A
#
# COMPACT_ATOMS: atom_id res chain seq x y z
N MET A 1 -13.86 24.15 -0.03
CA MET A 1 -13.11 25.21 0.67
C MET A 1 -12.22 25.91 -0.35
N LYS A 2 -12.47 27.20 -0.65
CA LYS A 2 -11.47 28.03 -1.33
C LYS A 2 -10.43 28.42 -0.28
N ASN A 3 -9.17 28.13 -0.56
CA ASN A 3 -8.08 28.46 0.35
C ASN A 3 -7.67 29.90 0.04
N GLU A 4 -8.42 30.88 0.57
CA GLU A 4 -8.25 32.31 0.28
C GLU A 4 -6.84 32.83 0.63
N GLN A 5 -6.11 32.12 1.51
CA GLN A 5 -4.72 32.42 1.86
C GLN A 5 -3.69 31.88 0.85
N PHE A 6 -4.09 30.98 -0.04
CA PHE A 6 -3.22 30.36 -1.06
C PHE A 6 -3.38 31.04 -2.43
N GLU A 7 -4.59 31.52 -2.73
CA GLU A 7 -4.94 32.18 -3.99
C GLU A 7 -4.04 33.41 -4.23
N GLY A 8 -3.25 33.38 -5.29
CA GLY A 8 -2.29 34.44 -5.66
C GLY A 8 -0.92 34.37 -4.97
N ARG A 9 -0.66 33.38 -4.11
CA ARG A 9 0.65 33.15 -3.45
C ARG A 9 1.24 31.78 -3.75
N GLU A 10 0.77 31.12 -4.80
CA GLU A 10 1.19 29.76 -5.18
C GLU A 10 2.70 29.70 -5.44
N HIS A 11 3.23 30.72 -6.14
CA HIS A 11 4.66 30.79 -6.44
C HIS A 11 5.52 30.93 -5.17
N GLU A 12 5.11 31.74 -4.20
CA GLU A 12 5.85 31.89 -2.94
C GLU A 12 5.83 30.59 -2.13
N PHE A 13 4.68 29.92 -2.10
CA PHE A 13 4.53 28.62 -1.47
C PHE A 13 5.46 27.57 -2.09
N PHE A 14 5.43 27.40 -3.42
CA PHE A 14 6.28 26.41 -4.08
C PHE A 14 7.77 26.74 -3.95
N LYS A 15 8.13 28.03 -3.99
CA LYS A 15 9.52 28.48 -3.76
C LYS A 15 9.99 28.14 -2.35
N LEU A 16 9.16 28.39 -1.33
CA LEU A 16 9.48 28.05 0.06
C LEU A 16 9.56 26.53 0.26
N TRP A 17 8.60 25.79 -0.29
CA TRP A 17 8.56 24.33 -0.23
C TRP A 17 9.80 23.70 -0.86
N PHE A 18 10.18 24.16 -2.05
CA PHE A 18 11.38 23.70 -2.75
C PHE A 18 12.66 24.07 -2.01
N LYS A 19 12.73 25.27 -1.43
CA LYS A 19 13.84 25.67 -0.55
C LYS A 19 13.96 24.71 0.65
N GLY A 20 12.84 24.35 1.29
CA GLY A 20 12.81 23.38 2.38
C GLY A 20 13.34 22.02 1.95
N TYR A 21 12.88 21.51 0.79
CA TYR A 21 13.34 20.25 0.21
C TYR A 21 14.86 20.22 -0.01
N LEU A 22 15.43 21.28 -0.60
CA LEU A 22 16.87 21.38 -0.85
C LEU A 22 17.70 21.57 0.43
N THR A 23 17.14 22.21 1.45
CA THR A 23 17.87 22.47 2.72
C THR A 23 17.91 21.22 3.61
N HIS A 24 16.89 20.37 3.54
CA HIS A 24 16.77 19.18 4.40
C HIS A 24 16.48 17.88 3.62
N PRO A 25 17.26 17.52 2.58
CA PRO A 25 16.95 16.40 1.69
C PRO A 25 16.84 15.07 2.43
N LYS A 26 17.68 14.84 3.45
CA LYS A 26 17.62 13.65 4.30
C LYS A 26 16.28 13.51 5.00
N THR A 27 15.77 14.58 5.60
CA THR A 27 14.48 14.57 6.32
C THR A 27 13.32 14.20 5.39
N TYR A 28 13.32 14.72 4.16
CA TYR A 28 12.29 14.36 3.17
C TYR A 28 12.40 12.90 2.71
N ILE A 29 13.61 12.39 2.49
CA ILE A 29 13.82 10.98 2.14
C ILE A 29 13.39 10.07 3.29
N ASP A 30 13.82 10.36 4.51
CA ASP A 30 13.45 9.61 5.70
C ASP A 30 11.93 9.63 5.90
N ALA A 31 11.28 10.78 5.70
CA ALA A 31 9.82 10.90 5.76
C ALA A 31 9.14 10.03 4.69
N LEU A 32 9.61 10.08 3.43
CA LEU A 32 9.06 9.27 2.34
C LEU A 32 9.23 7.77 2.60
N LEU A 33 10.40 7.34 3.05
CA LEU A 33 10.70 5.93 3.32
C LEU A 33 9.88 5.40 4.50
N ASN A 34 9.78 6.17 5.59
CA ASN A 34 8.94 5.81 6.73
C ASN A 34 7.46 5.78 6.34
N LEU A 35 7.00 6.77 5.57
CA LEU A 35 5.62 6.82 5.10
C LEU A 35 5.28 5.66 4.17
N SER A 36 6.23 5.18 3.37
CA SER A 36 6.00 4.12 2.38
C SER A 36 6.45 2.72 2.82
N VAL A 37 6.83 2.55 4.09
CA VAL A 37 7.46 1.33 4.60
C VAL A 37 6.64 0.07 4.31
N SER A 38 5.30 0.16 4.30
CA SER A 38 4.43 -1.00 4.05
C SER A 38 4.56 -1.55 2.62
N TYR A 39 5.04 -0.75 1.67
CA TYR A 39 5.18 -1.16 0.27
C TYR A 39 6.49 -1.87 -0.03
N TRP A 40 7.49 -1.83 0.86
CA TRP A 40 8.80 -2.45 0.60
C TRP A 40 9.35 -3.28 1.77
N TYR A 41 8.74 -3.20 2.97
CA TYR A 41 9.12 -4.01 4.13
C TYR A 41 8.10 -5.12 4.40
N PRO A 42 8.52 -6.41 4.46
CA PRO A 42 7.60 -7.54 4.55
C PRO A 42 7.11 -7.86 5.97
N TYR A 43 7.79 -7.34 7.00
CA TYR A 43 7.64 -7.81 8.39
C TYR A 43 6.84 -6.90 9.32
N ASN A 44 6.44 -5.70 8.87
CA ASN A 44 5.56 -4.89 9.70
C ASN A 44 4.14 -5.43 9.60
N PHE A 45 3.53 -5.71 10.76
CA PHE A 45 2.15 -6.12 10.88
C PHE A 45 1.30 -5.18 10.03
N SER A 46 0.66 -5.74 9.02
CA SER A 46 -0.39 -5.04 8.32
C SER A 46 -1.46 -4.72 9.34
N ASP A 47 -1.58 -3.44 9.67
CA ASP A 47 -2.64 -2.90 10.51
C ASP A 47 -3.99 -3.51 10.06
N LEU A 48 -4.89 -3.80 10.99
CA LEU A 48 -6.21 -4.34 10.66
C LEU A 48 -6.93 -3.41 9.67
N THR A 49 -6.64 -2.11 9.73
CA THR A 49 -7.04 -1.04 8.80
C THR A 49 -6.55 -1.26 7.37
N TYR A 50 -5.38 -1.87 7.21
CA TYR A 50 -4.80 -2.26 5.93
C TYR A 50 -5.42 -3.58 5.44
N MET A 51 -5.58 -4.56 6.32
CA MET A 51 -6.11 -5.89 5.96
C MET A 51 -7.60 -5.94 5.69
N GLY A 52 -8.35 -5.06 6.33
CA GLY A 52 -9.79 -5.21 6.49
C GLY A 52 -10.63 -4.25 5.71
N ASN A 53 -11.94 -4.34 5.91
CA ASN A 53 -12.83 -3.27 5.49
C ASN A 53 -12.50 -2.05 6.35
N TYR A 54 -11.78 -1.09 5.76
CA TYR A 54 -11.40 0.16 6.39
C TYR A 54 -12.54 0.82 7.16
N TYR A 55 -13.75 0.84 6.59
CA TYR A 55 -14.91 1.44 7.24
C TYR A 55 -15.35 0.63 8.47
N GLN A 56 -15.31 -0.69 8.40
CA GLN A 56 -15.63 -1.54 9.53
C GLN A 56 -14.59 -1.40 10.66
N VAL A 57 -13.31 -1.38 10.33
CA VAL A 57 -12.23 -1.23 11.32
C VAL A 57 -12.19 0.18 11.92
N MET A 58 -12.47 1.21 11.11
CA MET A 58 -12.44 2.60 11.55
C MET A 58 -13.69 3.02 12.32
N TYR A 59 -14.86 2.48 11.98
CA TYR A 59 -16.15 2.96 12.50
C TYR A 59 -16.97 1.93 13.29
N GLU A 60 -16.70 0.62 13.17
CA GLU A 60 -17.48 -0.42 13.85
C GLU A 60 -16.68 -1.22 14.91
N ASP A 61 -15.34 -1.18 14.90
CA ASP A 61 -14.54 -1.86 15.93
C ASP A 61 -14.53 -1.09 17.26
N SER A 62 -14.40 -1.83 18.38
CA SER A 62 -14.47 -1.31 19.75
C SER A 62 -13.42 -0.24 20.09
N SER A 63 -12.37 -0.14 19.28
CA SER A 63 -11.38 0.92 19.27
C SER A 63 -11.12 1.30 17.82
N ASN A 64 -11.40 2.56 17.46
CA ASN A 64 -10.97 3.05 16.15
C ASN A 64 -9.43 3.18 16.10
N VAL A 65 -8.86 3.47 14.93
CA VAL A 65 -7.41 3.66 14.74
C VAL A 65 -6.83 4.75 15.66
N TYR A 66 -7.68 5.63 16.20
CA TYR A 66 -7.32 6.67 17.16
C TYR A 66 -7.46 6.25 18.63
N GLY A 67 -7.75 4.97 18.91
CA GLY A 67 -7.93 4.44 20.27
C GLY A 67 -9.17 4.98 20.98
N ASN A 68 -10.09 5.59 20.25
CA ASN A 68 -11.30 6.22 20.79
C ASN A 68 -12.54 5.40 20.41
N THR A 69 -13.55 5.43 21.26
CA THR A 69 -14.87 4.79 21.04
C THR A 69 -15.84 5.70 20.29
N THR A 70 -15.43 6.92 19.97
CA THR A 70 -16.29 7.90 19.28
C THR A 70 -16.41 7.54 17.80
N SER A 71 -17.62 7.14 17.38
CA SER A 71 -17.98 7.08 15.96
C SER A 71 -18.12 8.50 15.42
N LEU A 72 -17.42 8.82 14.34
CA LEU A 72 -17.48 10.13 13.69
C LEU A 72 -18.42 10.15 12.47
N ASP A 73 -19.07 9.02 12.18
CA ASP A 73 -20.02 8.86 11.08
C ASP A 73 -21.25 8.06 11.54
N ASP A 74 -22.25 8.76 12.07
CA ASP A 74 -23.53 8.17 12.52
C ASP A 74 -24.40 7.65 11.35
N GLY A 75 -24.03 7.96 10.11
CA GLY A 75 -24.76 7.56 8.91
C GLY A 75 -24.40 6.17 8.38
N TRP A 76 -23.25 5.62 8.78
CA TRP A 76 -22.80 4.32 8.31
C TRP A 76 -23.57 3.18 9.00
N LYS A 77 -24.40 2.47 8.24
CA LYS A 77 -25.02 1.20 8.65
C LYS A 77 -24.76 0.15 7.60
N ASN A 78 -23.99 -0.87 7.96
CA ASN A 78 -23.75 -2.04 7.12
C ASN A 78 -25.04 -2.89 6.99
N GLN A 79 -25.97 -2.46 6.12
CA GLN A 79 -27.27 -3.09 5.89
C GLN A 79 -27.18 -4.14 4.78
N THR A 80 -26.39 -5.20 5.00
CA THR A 80 -26.32 -6.32 4.05
C THR A 80 -27.31 -7.42 4.45
N LYS A 81 -28.02 -7.98 3.46
CA LYS A 81 -28.93 -9.14 3.67
C LYS A 81 -28.20 -10.40 4.15
N PHE A 82 -26.87 -10.41 4.07
CA PHE A 82 -25.99 -11.54 4.38
C PHE A 82 -25.06 -11.28 5.56
N LYS A 83 -25.50 -10.47 6.54
CA LYS A 83 -24.70 -10.07 7.71
C LYS A 83 -23.93 -11.23 8.37
N LYS A 84 -24.59 -12.37 8.63
CA LYS A 84 -23.96 -13.57 9.22
C LYS A 84 -22.81 -14.13 8.37
N LEU A 85 -22.96 -14.15 7.05
CA LEU A 85 -21.92 -14.64 6.15
C LEU A 85 -20.74 -13.68 6.09
N GLN A 86 -21.01 -12.37 6.13
CA GLN A 86 -19.99 -11.33 6.18
C GLN A 86 -19.18 -11.38 7.48
N GLU A 87 -19.85 -11.56 8.63
CA GLU A 87 -19.19 -11.76 9.93
C GLU A 87 -18.34 -13.04 9.94
N PHE A 88 -18.84 -14.13 9.35
CA PHE A 88 -18.08 -15.37 9.22
C PHE A 88 -16.82 -15.20 8.37
N TYR A 89 -16.95 -14.58 7.19
CA TYR A 89 -15.81 -14.25 6.32
C TYR A 89 -14.81 -13.35 7.04
N TRP A 90 -15.29 -12.31 7.72
CA TRP A 90 -14.46 -11.38 8.48
C TRP A 90 -13.66 -12.10 9.56
N ASN A 91 -14.29 -12.99 10.32
CA ASN A 91 -13.62 -13.75 11.38
C ASN A 91 -12.55 -14.71 10.82
N ILE A 92 -12.83 -15.38 9.71
CA ILE A 92 -11.83 -16.22 9.03
C ILE A 92 -10.66 -15.36 8.55
N HIS A 93 -10.96 -14.28 7.83
CA HIS A 93 -9.96 -13.37 7.28
C HIS A 93 -9.06 -12.80 8.38
N LYS A 94 -9.66 -12.32 9.47
CA LYS A 94 -8.96 -11.82 10.66
C LYS A 94 -8.06 -12.90 11.28
N THR A 95 -8.58 -14.12 11.46
CA THR A 95 -7.81 -15.23 12.04
C THR A 95 -6.60 -15.59 11.18
N ILE A 96 -6.77 -15.71 9.86
CA ILE A 96 -5.67 -16.03 8.94
C ILE A 96 -4.63 -14.90 8.92
N SER A 97 -5.07 -13.65 8.99
CA SER A 97 -4.19 -12.48 8.98
C SER A 97 -3.27 -12.41 10.21
N TYR A 98 -3.65 -13.00 11.34
CA TYR A 98 -2.80 -13.08 12.54
C TYR A 98 -1.87 -14.31 12.57
N LEU A 99 -2.01 -15.25 11.64
CA LEU A 99 -1.09 -16.39 11.59
C LEU A 99 0.28 -15.91 11.07
N PRO A 100 1.39 -16.22 11.76
CA PRO A 100 2.71 -15.63 11.49
C PRO A 100 3.27 -15.93 10.09
N VAL A 101 2.87 -17.06 9.49
CA VAL A 101 3.29 -17.43 8.13
C VAL A 101 2.39 -16.80 7.07
N PHE A 102 1.08 -16.73 7.33
CA PHE A 102 0.11 -16.25 6.36
C PHE A 102 0.02 -14.73 6.32
N SER A 103 0.30 -14.05 7.43
CA SER A 103 0.37 -12.60 7.56
C SER A 103 1.38 -11.94 6.61
N ILE A 104 2.41 -12.67 6.18
CA ILE A 104 3.43 -12.15 5.27
C ILE A 104 2.88 -11.99 3.84
N PHE A 105 1.98 -12.87 3.37
CA PHE A 105 1.33 -12.75 2.05
C PHE A 105 0.38 -11.57 1.95
N TYR A 106 0.05 -11.01 3.10
CA TYR A 106 -0.78 -9.84 3.24
C TYR A 106 0.03 -8.54 3.17
N SER A 107 1.36 -8.63 3.31
CA SER A 107 2.27 -7.50 3.15
C SER A 107 2.56 -7.20 1.69
N ALA A 108 2.35 -5.95 1.28
CA ALA A 108 2.77 -5.47 -0.04
C ALA A 108 4.29 -5.53 -0.23
N GLY A 109 5.06 -5.35 0.84
CA GLY A 109 6.51 -5.41 0.82
C GLY A 109 7.06 -6.74 0.30
N LEU A 110 6.39 -7.86 0.59
CA LEU A 110 6.76 -9.17 0.04
C LEU A 110 6.76 -9.15 -1.49
N TYR A 111 5.71 -8.59 -2.10
CA TYR A 111 5.57 -8.58 -3.56
C TYR A 111 6.58 -7.64 -4.21
N THR A 112 6.88 -6.50 -3.57
CA THR A 112 7.95 -5.61 -4.04
C THR A 112 9.32 -6.31 -3.99
N ILE A 113 9.64 -7.03 -2.91
CA ILE A 113 10.86 -7.84 -2.83
C ILE A 113 10.88 -8.92 -3.92
N LEU A 114 9.75 -9.60 -4.13
CA LEU A 114 9.61 -10.60 -5.19
C LEU A 114 9.87 -10.01 -6.58
N LEU A 115 9.35 -8.81 -6.85
CA LEU A 115 9.61 -8.08 -8.10
C LEU A 115 11.08 -7.72 -8.26
N LEU A 116 11.76 -7.30 -7.19
CA LEU A 116 13.21 -7.03 -7.21
C LEU A 116 14.01 -8.30 -7.51
N ILE A 117 13.62 -9.45 -6.96
CA ILE A 117 14.23 -10.76 -7.27
C ILE A 117 14.01 -11.11 -8.75
N ILE A 118 12.78 -10.95 -9.26
CA ILE A 118 12.45 -11.18 -10.68
C ILE A 118 13.30 -10.28 -11.59
N LEU A 119 13.43 -9.00 -11.24
CA LEU A 119 14.27 -8.03 -11.95
C LEU A 119 15.75 -8.45 -11.95
N MET A 120 16.29 -8.81 -10.78
CA MET A 120 17.68 -9.25 -10.66
C MET A 120 17.96 -10.48 -11.53
N ILE A 121 17.09 -11.49 -11.49
CA ILE A 121 17.23 -12.71 -12.31
C ILE A 121 17.11 -12.39 -13.81
N SER A 122 16.15 -11.53 -14.18
CA SER A 122 15.96 -11.06 -15.57
C SER A 122 17.22 -10.41 -16.13
N LEU A 123 17.85 -9.51 -15.34
CA LEU A 123 19.09 -8.83 -15.71
C LEU A 123 20.27 -9.80 -15.85
N LEU A 124 20.42 -10.73 -14.89
CA LEU A 124 21.47 -11.75 -14.93
C LEU A 124 21.37 -12.67 -16.16
N ARG A 125 20.14 -12.99 -16.60
CA ARG A 125 19.88 -13.82 -17.78
C ARG A 125 19.81 -13.03 -19.09
N ARG A 126 19.94 -11.70 -19.04
CA ARG A 126 19.76 -10.78 -20.18
C ARG A 126 18.41 -10.96 -20.89
N ASP A 127 17.37 -11.31 -20.13
CA ASP A 127 16.02 -11.50 -20.67
C ASP A 127 15.23 -10.19 -20.59
N TYR A 128 15.45 -9.33 -21.58
CA TYR A 128 14.81 -8.00 -21.63
C TYR A 128 13.32 -8.05 -22.01
N LYS A 129 12.76 -9.22 -22.38
CA LYS A 129 11.35 -9.32 -22.81
C LYS A 129 10.38 -9.07 -21.66
N ILE A 130 10.76 -9.46 -20.44
CA ILE A 130 9.94 -9.25 -19.23
C ILE A 130 10.19 -7.88 -18.58
N LEU A 131 11.26 -7.18 -18.99
CA LEU A 131 11.66 -5.90 -18.41
C LEU A 131 10.57 -4.83 -18.55
N GLY A 132 9.85 -4.82 -19.68
CA GLY A 132 8.74 -3.89 -19.89
C GLY A 132 7.61 -4.06 -18.86
N LEU A 133 7.25 -5.31 -18.55
CA LEU A 133 6.24 -5.60 -17.51
C LEU A 133 6.75 -5.24 -16.12
N ILE A 134 8.03 -5.49 -15.84
CA ILE A 134 8.66 -5.13 -14.57
C ILE A 134 8.63 -3.61 -14.38
N ILE A 135 8.97 -2.83 -15.42
CA ILE A 135 8.93 -1.36 -15.39
C ILE A 135 7.51 -0.87 -15.07
N ILE A 136 6.48 -1.45 -15.68
CA ILE A 136 5.08 -1.10 -15.38
C ILE A 136 4.77 -1.35 -13.90
N CYS A 137 5.15 -2.51 -13.35
CA CYS A 137 4.95 -2.80 -11.93
C CYS A 137 5.70 -1.82 -11.02
N VAL A 138 6.94 -1.47 -11.35
CA VAL A 138 7.73 -0.47 -10.62
C VAL A 138 7.04 0.89 -10.68
N SER A 139 6.53 1.32 -11.83
CA SER A 139 5.78 2.58 -11.97
C SER A 139 4.52 2.62 -11.11
N ILE A 140 3.78 1.50 -11.04
CA ILE A 140 2.61 1.38 -10.15
C ILE A 140 3.03 1.55 -8.69
N ILE A 141 4.07 0.84 -8.24
CA ILE A 141 4.57 0.94 -6.86
C ILE A 141 5.02 2.38 -6.55
N LEU A 142 5.78 3.02 -7.45
CA LEU A 142 6.21 4.41 -7.28
C LEU A 142 5.03 5.39 -7.20
N THR A 143 3.98 5.15 -7.98
CA THR A 143 2.73 5.93 -7.91
C THR A 143 2.04 5.74 -6.55
N CYS A 144 2.03 4.52 -6.01
CA CYS A 144 1.51 4.28 -4.66
C CYS A 144 2.35 4.96 -3.57
N ILE A 145 3.68 4.99 -3.71
CA ILE A 145 4.59 5.66 -2.78
C ILE A 145 4.38 7.19 -2.80
N TYR A 146 4.15 7.77 -3.97
CA TYR A 146 3.97 9.21 -4.14
C TYR A 146 2.52 9.69 -3.91
N SER A 147 1.57 8.75 -3.80
CA SER A 147 0.16 9.04 -3.54
C SER A 147 -0.02 9.83 -2.23
N PRO A 148 -0.99 10.74 -2.12
CA PRO A 148 -1.33 11.37 -0.85
C PRO A 148 -1.90 10.38 0.18
N ILE A 149 -2.36 9.20 -0.27
CA ILE A 149 -2.89 8.12 0.57
C ILE A 149 -1.95 6.92 0.42
N VAL A 150 -0.85 6.94 1.17
CA VAL A 150 0.16 5.87 1.25
C VAL A 150 -0.28 4.81 2.27
N ASN A 151 0.24 3.58 2.17
CA ASN A 151 -0.05 2.46 3.07
C ASN A 151 -1.53 2.06 3.12
N TYR A 152 -2.15 1.93 1.95
CA TYR A 152 -3.53 1.45 1.84
C TYR A 152 -3.61 0.23 0.92
N PHE A 153 -4.20 -0.86 1.42
CA PHE A 153 -4.19 -2.16 0.75
C PHE A 153 -4.87 -2.15 -0.63
N ARG A 154 -5.92 -1.33 -0.78
CA ARG A 154 -6.64 -1.17 -2.06
C ARG A 154 -5.69 -0.77 -3.20
N TYR A 155 -4.68 0.05 -2.93
CA TYR A 155 -3.74 0.49 -3.96
C TYR A 155 -2.66 -0.55 -4.22
N SER A 156 -2.21 -1.29 -3.20
CA SER A 156 -1.24 -2.36 -3.40
C SER A 156 -1.81 -3.60 -4.08
N TYR A 157 -3.11 -3.84 -3.94
CA TYR A 157 -3.78 -5.03 -4.49
C TYR A 157 -3.44 -5.29 -5.95
N VAL A 158 -3.36 -4.21 -6.76
CA VAL A 158 -3.05 -4.30 -8.19
C VAL A 158 -1.71 -5.00 -8.43
N PHE A 159 -0.63 -4.54 -7.78
CA PHE A 159 0.67 -5.17 -7.99
C PHE A 159 0.82 -6.50 -7.23
N MET A 160 0.13 -6.65 -6.09
CA MET A 160 0.10 -7.92 -5.36
C MET A 160 -0.51 -9.06 -6.19
N ALA A 161 -1.49 -8.75 -7.06
CA ALA A 161 -2.08 -9.71 -7.98
C ALA A 161 -1.19 -9.97 -9.22
N ILE A 162 -0.55 -8.93 -9.77
CA ILE A 162 0.22 -9.03 -11.03
C ILE A 162 1.58 -9.72 -10.81
N ILE A 163 2.31 -9.39 -9.74
CA ILE A 163 3.69 -9.85 -9.55
C ILE A 163 3.82 -11.38 -9.47
N PRO A 164 2.92 -12.13 -8.78
CA PRO A 164 2.96 -13.61 -8.80
C PRO A 164 2.81 -14.20 -10.21
N LEU A 165 2.04 -13.54 -11.09
CA LEU A 165 1.87 -13.97 -12.48
C LEU A 165 3.13 -13.77 -13.32
N LEU A 166 4.10 -12.98 -12.85
CA LEU A 166 5.40 -12.82 -13.50
C LEU A 166 6.37 -13.98 -13.20
N LEU A 167 6.16 -14.72 -12.11
CA LEU A 167 7.08 -15.80 -11.69
C LEU A 167 7.25 -16.92 -12.73
N PRO A 168 6.18 -17.45 -13.37
CA PRO A 168 6.32 -18.52 -14.35
C PRO A 168 7.22 -18.13 -15.54
N PHE A 169 7.29 -16.85 -15.89
CA PHE A 169 8.15 -16.37 -16.97
C PHE A 169 9.64 -16.57 -16.69
N LEU A 170 10.04 -16.69 -15.42
CA LEU A 170 11.41 -17.06 -15.05
C LEU A 170 11.73 -18.54 -15.33
N PHE A 171 10.74 -19.43 -15.37
CA PHE A 171 10.96 -20.87 -15.52
C PHE A 171 10.66 -21.38 -16.93
N LEU A 172 9.99 -20.58 -17.76
CA LEU A 172 9.78 -20.88 -19.17
C LEU A 172 11.14 -21.04 -19.87
N LYS A 173 11.47 -22.30 -20.20
CA LYS A 173 12.66 -22.65 -20.98
C LYS A 173 12.49 -22.06 -22.38
N ARG A 174 13.14 -20.92 -22.62
CA ARG A 174 13.07 -20.22 -23.90
C ARG A 174 14.11 -20.82 -24.84
N ARG A 175 13.61 -21.48 -25.89
CA ARG A 175 14.39 -21.91 -27.07
C ARG A 175 14.92 -20.69 -27.83
#